data_AF-A0A0X1RXD5-F1
#
_entry.id   AF-A0A0X1RXD5-F1
#
_cell.length_a   1.000
_cell.length_b   1.000
_cell.length_c   1.000
_cell.angle_alpha   90.00
_cell.angle_beta   90.00
_cell.angle_gamma   90.00
#
_symmetry.space_group_name_H-M   'P 1'
#
loop_
_entity.id
_entity.type
_entity.pdbx_description
1 polymer ?
#
loop_
_entity_poly.entity_id
_entity_poly.type
_entity_poly.pdbx_seq_one_letter_code
_entity_poly.pdbx_strand_id
1 'polypeptide(L)'
;MMEITIVAHVQTEGQPEQIVDLGISELIDFELARDFQVKNILGQLGYTDVQPLPTEDVDVFKANAQLNGQAVQPKILFGKALKAGNVGSKSGVSFYELNELRNVVHA
;
A
#
# COMPACT_ATOMS: atom_id res chain seq x y z
N MET A 1 -6.08 20.19 4.82
CA MET A 1 -5.10 20.22 3.71
C MET A 1 -5.19 18.88 2.99
N MET A 2 -5.16 18.88 1.65
CA MET A 2 -5.15 17.64 0.86
C MET A 2 -3.71 17.37 0.42
N GLU A 3 -3.24 16.15 0.61
CA GLU A 3 -1.88 15.72 0.24
C GLU A 3 -1.95 14.45 -0.60
N ILE A 4 -1.03 14.28 -1.56
CA ILE A 4 -0.88 13.02 -2.29
C ILE A 4 -0.03 12.09 -1.42
N THR A 5 -0.53 10.89 -1.17
CA THR A 5 0.18 9.83 -0.42
C THR A 5 0.17 8.53 -1.21
N ILE A 6 1.00 7.58 -0.79
CA ILE A 6 0.98 6.19 -1.26
C ILE A 6 0.19 5.35 -0.26
N VAL A 7 -0.72 4.53 -0.79
CA VAL A 7 -1.47 3.54 -0.03
C VAL A 7 -1.09 2.13 -0.48
N ALA A 8 -1.09 1.20 0.47
CA ALA A 8 -0.83 -0.22 0.23
C ALA A 8 -2.09 -1.03 0.51
N HIS A 9 -2.57 -1.76 -0.49
CA HIS A 9 -3.68 -2.69 -0.38
C HIS A 9 -3.13 -4.09 -0.12
N VAL A 10 -3.30 -4.58 1.09
CA VAL A 10 -2.83 -5.90 1.51
C VAL A 10 -3.99 -6.88 1.43
N GLN A 11 -3.83 -7.88 0.56
CA GLN A 11 -4.81 -8.90 0.25
C GLN A 11 -4.24 -10.27 0.63
N THR A 12 -4.95 -10.98 1.51
CA THR A 12 -4.59 -12.33 1.95
C THR A 12 -5.84 -13.20 1.90
N GLU A 13 -5.72 -14.41 1.35
CA GLU A 13 -6.85 -15.33 1.23
C GLU A 13 -7.49 -15.60 2.61
N GLY A 14 -8.83 -15.53 2.67
CA GLY A 14 -9.58 -15.72 3.90
C GLY A 14 -9.51 -14.57 4.90
N GLN A 15 -8.87 -13.44 4.56
CA GLN A 15 -8.80 -12.23 5.39
C GLN A 15 -9.45 -11.04 4.68
N PRO A 16 -10.04 -10.08 5.43
CA PRO A 16 -10.45 -8.81 4.84
C PRO A 16 -9.24 -8.05 4.30
N GLU A 17 -9.42 -7.34 3.18
CA GLU A 17 -8.41 -6.43 2.66
C GLU A 17 -8.09 -5.33 3.67
N GLN A 18 -6.80 -5.00 3.78
CA GLN A 18 -6.31 -3.95 4.66
C GLN A 18 -5.63 -2.86 3.85
N ILE A 19 -6.02 -1.61 4.07
CA ILE A 19 -5.45 -0.44 3.39
C ILE A 19 -4.55 0.30 4.38
N VAL A 20 -3.28 0.45 4.03
CA VAL A 20 -2.25 1.09 4.87
C VAL A 20 -1.76 2.37 4.20
N ASP A 21 -1.85 3.50 4.90
CA ASP A 21 -1.21 4.77 4.51
C ASP A 21 0.27 4.72 4.84
N LEU A 22 1.13 4.85 3.84
CA LEU A 22 2.57 4.81 4.03
C LEU A 22 3.14 6.15 4.49
N GLY A 23 2.38 7.24 4.37
CA GLY A 23 2.85 8.59 4.72
C GLY A 23 4.01 9.09 3.84
N ILE A 24 4.18 8.52 2.65
CA ILE A 24 5.24 8.88 1.70
C ILE A 24 4.68 9.83 0.65
N SER A 25 5.26 11.03 0.55
CA SER A 25 4.95 11.99 -0.51
C SER A 25 5.80 11.69 -1.75
N GLU A 26 5.13 11.19 -2.81
CA GLU A 26 5.70 10.83 -4.12
C GLU A 26 6.79 9.73 -4.19
N LEU A 27 6.77 9.04 -5.33
CA LEU A 27 7.33 7.71 -5.59
C LEU A 27 8.79 7.73 -6.06
N ILE A 28 9.58 8.75 -5.69
CA ILE A 28 10.92 8.93 -6.29
C ILE A 28 11.95 7.92 -5.74
N ASP A 29 11.77 7.38 -4.53
CA ASP A 29 12.73 6.45 -3.88
C ASP A 29 12.19 5.04 -3.59
N PHE A 30 11.03 4.66 -4.15
CA PHE A 30 10.34 3.44 -3.72
C PHE A 30 11.01 2.14 -4.20
N GLU A 31 11.64 2.14 -5.39
CA GLU A 31 12.26 0.92 -5.95
C GLU A 31 13.43 0.40 -5.11
N LEU A 32 14.23 1.28 -4.48
CA LEU A 32 15.37 0.89 -3.66
C LEU A 32 14.98 0.46 -2.23
N ALA A 33 13.82 0.91 -1.74
CA ALA A 33 13.32 0.59 -0.39
C ALA A 33 12.19 -0.47 -0.38
N ARG A 34 11.80 -0.98 -1.56
CA ARG A 34 10.61 -1.80 -1.81
C ARG A 34 10.51 -3.03 -0.89
N ASP A 35 11.56 -3.84 -0.79
CA ASP A 35 11.59 -5.04 0.05
C ASP A 35 11.50 -4.72 1.55
N PHE A 36 12.12 -3.62 1.96
CA PHE A 36 12.07 -3.14 3.34
C PHE A 36 10.66 -2.65 3.68
N GLN A 37 10.00 -1.95 2.75
CA GLN A 37 8.61 -1.50 2.92
C GLN A 37 7.64 -2.69 3.01
N VAL A 38 7.78 -3.71 2.16
CA VAL A 38 6.95 -4.93 2.22
C VAL A 38 7.07 -5.61 3.59
N LYS A 39 8.30 -5.79 4.10
CA LYS A 39 8.54 -6.37 5.43
C LYS A 39 7.95 -5.51 6.55
N ASN A 40 8.07 -4.20 6.45
CA ASN A 40 7.55 -3.27 7.46
C ASN A 40 6.01 -3.26 7.49
N ILE A 41 5.37 -3.14 6.32
CA ILE A 41 3.90 -3.17 6.17
C ILE A 41 3.36 -4.49 6.74
N LEU A 42 3.88 -5.62 6.28
CA LEU A 42 3.43 -6.93 6.75
C LEU A 42 3.71 -7.13 8.24
N GLY A 43 4.85 -6.65 8.76
CA GLY A 43 5.15 -6.67 10.19
C GLY A 43 4.14 -5.88 11.03
N GLN A 44 3.73 -4.69 10.58
CA GLN A 44 2.70 -3.88 11.27
C GLN A 44 1.34 -4.58 11.32
N LEU A 45 1.04 -5.42 10.33
CA LEU A 45 -0.20 -6.18 10.25
C LEU A 45 -0.11 -7.56 10.96
N GLY A 46 1.00 -7.82 11.67
CA GLY A 46 1.18 -9.03 12.47
C GLY A 46 1.71 -10.26 11.70
N TYR A 47 2.18 -10.07 10.47
CA TYR A 47 2.82 -11.15 9.71
C TYR A 47 4.25 -11.36 10.19
N THR A 48 4.70 -12.61 10.21
CA THR A 48 6.07 -13.01 10.55
C THR A 48 6.72 -13.81 9.42
N ASP A 49 8.03 -14.07 9.51
CA ASP A 49 8.80 -14.82 8.51
C ASP A 49 8.63 -14.35 7.06
N VAL A 50 8.52 -13.03 6.88
CA VAL A 50 8.23 -12.42 5.58
C VAL A 50 9.39 -12.60 4.60
N GLN A 51 9.11 -13.30 3.51
CA GLN A 51 10.01 -13.55 2.39
C GLN A 51 9.38 -12.98 1.11
N PRO A 52 9.80 -11.79 0.66
CA PRO A 52 9.34 -11.22 -0.60
C PRO A 52 9.60 -12.17 -1.78
N LEU A 53 8.65 -12.20 -2.71
CA LEU A 53 8.75 -12.95 -3.95
C LEU A 53 9.03 -11.98 -5.10
N PRO A 54 9.92 -12.34 -6.05
CA PRO A 54 10.13 -11.55 -7.25
C PRO A 54 8.83 -11.39 -8.03
N THR A 55 8.55 -10.18 -8.49
CA THR A 55 7.43 -9.89 -9.39
C THR A 55 7.96 -9.06 -10.56
N GLU A 56 7.38 -9.25 -11.74
CA GLU A 56 7.70 -8.43 -12.93
C GLU A 56 6.99 -7.08 -12.91
N ASP A 57 6.03 -6.90 -11.99
CA ASP A 57 5.16 -5.74 -11.89
C ASP A 57 5.59 -4.86 -10.69
N VAL A 58 5.99 -3.62 -10.99
CA VAL A 58 6.49 -2.66 -9.99
C VAL A 58 5.43 -2.15 -9.01
N ASP A 59 4.15 -2.39 -9.29
CA ASP A 59 3.04 -1.99 -8.41
C ASP A 59 2.46 -3.17 -7.63
N VAL A 60 2.84 -4.41 -8.00
CA VAL A 60 2.35 -5.63 -7.36
C VAL A 60 3.47 -6.36 -6.62
N PHE A 61 3.21 -6.71 -5.37
CA PHE A 61 4.06 -7.60 -4.59
C PHE A 61 3.37 -8.85 -4.14
N LYS A 62 4.17 -9.87 -3.95
CA LYS A 62 3.81 -11.08 -3.24
C LYS A 62 4.91 -11.38 -2.22
N ALA A 63 4.54 -11.97 -1.10
CA ALA A 63 5.50 -12.52 -0.16
C ALA A 63 4.97 -13.83 0.39
N ASN A 64 5.86 -14.76 0.75
CA ASN A 64 5.51 -15.82 1.67
C ASN A 64 5.64 -15.27 3.09
N ALA A 65 4.69 -15.55 3.96
CA ALA A 65 4.71 -15.11 5.35
C ALA A 65 3.94 -16.09 6.25
N GLN A 66 3.99 -15.87 7.55
CA GLN A 66 3.09 -16.50 8.50
C GLN A 66 2.16 -15.46 9.12
N LEU A 67 0.89 -15.82 9.30
CA LEU A 67 -0.08 -15.03 10.06
C LEU A 67 -0.77 -15.98 11.05
N ASN A 68 -0.72 -15.65 12.34
CA ASN A 68 -1.26 -16.50 13.41
C ASN A 68 -0.74 -17.95 13.37
N GLY A 69 0.53 -18.14 12.97
CA GLY A 69 1.18 -19.46 12.85
C GLY A 69 0.80 -20.26 11.60
N GLN A 70 0.02 -19.69 10.68
CA GLN A 70 -0.32 -20.32 9.39
C GLN A 70 0.48 -19.70 8.25
N ALA A 71 0.99 -20.54 7.35
CA ALA A 71 1.63 -20.09 6.13
C ALA A 71 0.61 -19.44 5.19
N VAL A 72 0.90 -18.22 4.75
CA VAL A 72 0.04 -17.41 3.89
C VAL A 72 0.88 -16.70 2.83
N GLN A 73 0.22 -16.26 1.76
CA GLN A 73 0.85 -15.53 0.67
C GLN A 73 0.15 -14.18 0.46
N PRO A 74 0.46 -13.14 1.26
CA PRO A 74 -0.09 -11.81 1.05
C PRO A 74 0.34 -11.24 -0.30
N LYS A 75 -0.60 -10.57 -0.96
CA LYS A 75 -0.38 -9.73 -2.13
C LYS A 75 -0.52 -8.27 -1.70
N ILE A 76 0.42 -7.42 -2.10
CA ILE A 76 0.37 -5.98 -1.83
C ILE A 76 0.27 -5.23 -3.15
N LEU A 77 -0.72 -4.36 -3.29
CA LEU A 77 -0.86 -3.45 -4.41
C LEU A 77 -0.58 -2.03 -3.93
N PHE A 78 0.35 -1.35 -4.57
CA PHE A 78 0.63 0.05 -4.27
C PHE A 78 -0.18 0.96 -5.17
N GLY A 79 -0.83 1.96 -4.57
CA GLY A 79 -1.64 2.95 -5.27
C GLY A 79 -1.33 4.36 -4.78
N LYS A 80 -1.69 5.36 -5.59
CA LYS A 80 -1.65 6.77 -5.19
C LYS A 80 -3.03 7.18 -4.68
N ALA A 81 -3.08 7.95 -3.60
CA ALA A 81 -4.34 8.49 -3.09
C ALA A 81 -4.18 9.96 -2.67
N LEU A 82 -5.25 10.73 -2.80
CA LEU A 82 -5.39 12.00 -2.10
C LEU A 82 -5.88 11.72 -0.69
N LYS A 83 -5.07 12.07 0.29
CA LYS A 83 -5.41 12.04 1.70
C LYS A 83 -6.02 13.38 2.10
N ALA A 84 -7.23 13.31 2.65
CA ALA A 84 -7.93 14.46 3.19
C ALA A 84 -8.23 14.23 4.68
N GLY A 85 -7.67 15.09 5.52
CA GLY A 85 -8.04 15.14 6.94
C GLY A 85 -9.33 15.94 7.13
N ASN A 86 -10.29 15.37 7.86
CA ASN A 86 -11.61 15.95 8.19
C ASN A 86 -12.39 16.41 6.95
N VAL A 87 -13.16 15.49 6.36
CA VAL A 87 -14.05 15.80 5.24
C VAL A 87 -15.45 16.15 5.79
N GLY A 88 -15.80 17.42 5.74
CA GLY A 88 -17.10 17.91 6.21
C GLY A 88 -17.28 17.76 7.73
N SER A 89 -18.41 17.17 8.16
CA SER A 89 -18.74 16.95 9.58
C SER A 89 -18.22 15.62 10.16
N LYS A 90 -17.49 14.82 9.37
CA LYS A 90 -16.93 13.55 9.82
C LYS A 90 -15.47 13.73 10.26
N SER A 91 -15.20 13.50 11.54
CA SER A 91 -13.83 13.34 12.04
C SER A 91 -13.22 12.06 11.47
N GLY A 92 -12.02 12.16 10.91
CA GLY A 92 -11.28 11.02 10.37
C GLY A 92 -10.37 11.39 9.19
N VAL A 93 -9.58 10.42 8.76
CA VAL A 93 -8.76 10.51 7.54
C VAL A 93 -9.51 9.80 6.42
N SER A 94 -9.73 10.49 5.30
CA SER A 94 -10.29 9.91 4.08
C SER A 94 -9.22 9.77 3.01
N PHE A 95 -9.28 8.69 2.25
CA PHE A 95 -8.39 8.44 1.12
C PHE A 95 -9.25 8.38 -0.16
N TYR A 96 -8.83 9.13 -1.17
CA TYR A 96 -9.41 9.09 -2.51
C TYR A 96 -8.37 8.52 -3.47
N GLU A 97 -8.55 7.28 -3.90
CA GLU A 97 -7.63 6.63 -4.84
C GLU A 97 -7.60 7.35 -6.19
N LEU A 98 -6.39 7.61 -6.67
CA LEU A 98 -6.12 8.27 -7.94
C LEU A 98 -5.95 7.20 -9.01
N ASN A 99 -7.07 6.74 -9.56
CA ASN A 99 -7.06 5.86 -10.73
C ASN A 99 -6.64 6.68 -11.95
N GLU A 100 -5.39 6.50 -12.41
CA GLU A 100 -4.79 7.11 -13.61
C GLU A 100 -5.10 8.61 -13.83
N LEU A 101 -4.37 9.50 -13.16
CA LEU A 101 -4.27 10.89 -13.59
C LEU A 101 -3.58 10.93 -14.96
N ARG A 102 -4.37 11.01 -16.04
CA ARG A 102 -3.83 11.27 -17.38
C ARG A 102 -3.30 12.70 -17.43
N ASN A 103 -2.04 12.87 -17.82
CA ASN A 103 -1.49 14.18 -18.16
C ASN A 103 -2.32 14.81 -19.29
N VAL A 104 -3.17 15.78 -18.98
CA VAL A 104 -3.85 16.59 -19.99
C VAL A 104 -2.95 17.77 -20.32
N VAL A 105 -2.05 17.59 -21.27
CA VAL A 105 -1.35 18.73 -21.87
C VAL A 105 -2.38 19.46 -22.73
N HIS A 106 -2.80 20.65 -22.30
CA HIS A 106 -3.56 21.54 -23.19
C HIS A 106 -2.59 22.05 -24.26
N ALA A 107 -2.91 21.77 -25.53
CA ALA A 107 -2.24 22.36 -26.69
C ALA A 107 -2.74 23.79 -26.92
#